data_AF-A0A3S9ZPA6-F1
#
_entry.id   AF-A0A3S9ZPA6-F1
#
_cell.length_a   1.000
_cell.length_b   1.000
_cell.length_c   1.000
_cell.angle_alpha   90.00
_cell.angle_beta   90.00
_cell.angle_gamma   90.00
#
_symmetry.space_group_name_H-M   'P 1'
#
loop_
_entity.id
_entity.type
_entity.pdbx_description
1 polymer ?
#
loop_
_entity_poly.entity_id
_entity_poly.type
_entity_poly.pdbx_seq_one_letter_code
_entity_poly.pdbx_strand_id
1 'polypeptide(L)'
;MPDARPAPRSSLPVRLRMHAGYHWRNNGHPLLTRVRAVWDSRGGAVFPSVRSDLGEVSVGYSGLSEGLAYTLEFTELRREQATKESARRTEGQVTGGQLRSPARLPDTDIVIVGTSAAHARRLPAGSSLIVPMRVHFVVDLDDGPEAVHRRISKREREQFSRIRRAHRWSWDLDSSPEWFDVFYDRYYRPTMFRRHGTRERTEAKDVAYECLFRTGRMFVLSQDGERVGGALCHWDRVGRVLTLRLLGVADGTQQHYSSGAFKAIYHFLIDWSARNGVRRLDFQGTEPFLSKGTYQWKRRFGTRVIQPPNHFGAKRLWFHVRRDTPAVRDFLAANPLLAETPRGQLEAVYFQDAERPPRLEYSAKSPGVEGIRHVDLDAFLAPTAQDRLYRPGRRKL
;
A
#
# COMPACT_ATOMS: atom_id res chain seq x y z
N MET A 1 3.97 7.68 -33.96
CA MET A 1 5.09 6.79 -34.33
C MET A 1 5.41 5.87 -33.16
N PRO A 2 5.82 4.61 -33.38
CA PRO A 2 6.35 3.80 -32.28
C PRO A 2 7.67 4.43 -31.82
N ASP A 3 7.69 5.00 -30.61
CA ASP A 3 8.96 5.46 -29.99
C ASP A 3 9.96 4.32 -30.04
N ALA A 4 11.12 4.55 -30.66
CA ALA A 4 12.20 3.60 -30.66
C ALA A 4 12.51 3.24 -29.20
N ARG A 5 12.49 1.94 -28.88
CA ARG A 5 12.77 1.51 -27.51
C ARG A 5 14.22 1.89 -27.17
N PRO A 6 14.48 2.51 -26.01
CA PRO A 6 15.84 2.79 -25.58
C PRO A 6 16.71 1.52 -25.60
N ALA A 7 18.00 1.69 -25.86
CA ALA A 7 18.96 0.59 -25.88
C ALA A 7 19.07 -0.09 -24.49
N PRO A 8 19.29 -1.42 -24.44
CA PRO A 8 19.62 -2.10 -23.19
C PRO A 8 20.91 -1.53 -22.59
N ARG A 9 20.98 -1.48 -21.26
CA ARG A 9 22.23 -1.20 -20.51
C ARG A 9 22.84 -2.47 -19.93
N SER A 10 22.04 -3.52 -19.77
CA SER A 10 22.50 -4.81 -19.24
C SER A 10 22.55 -5.90 -20.31
N SER A 11 23.42 -6.89 -20.09
CA SER A 11 23.49 -8.10 -20.93
C SER A 11 22.16 -8.86 -20.91
N LEU A 12 21.90 -9.67 -21.96
CA LEU A 12 20.66 -10.42 -22.08
C LEU A 12 20.38 -11.33 -20.86
N PRO A 13 21.34 -12.11 -20.31
CA PRO A 13 21.07 -12.95 -19.14
C PRO A 13 20.67 -12.15 -17.90
N VAL A 14 21.34 -11.02 -17.66
CA VAL A 14 21.05 -10.13 -16.52
C VAL A 14 19.65 -9.53 -16.67
N ARG A 15 19.30 -9.06 -17.87
CA ARG A 15 17.97 -8.53 -18.18
C ARG A 15 16.88 -9.57 -17.98
N LEU A 16 17.05 -10.79 -18.47
CA LEU A 16 16.08 -11.86 -18.28
C LEU A 16 15.82 -12.14 -16.79
N ARG A 17 16.88 -12.16 -15.97
CA ARG A 17 16.76 -12.30 -14.52
C ARG A 17 16.02 -11.13 -13.88
N MET A 18 16.33 -9.88 -14.27
CA MET A 18 15.63 -8.68 -13.77
C MET A 18 14.15 -8.72 -14.13
N HIS A 19 13.81 -9.01 -15.39
CA HIS A 19 12.44 -9.12 -15.85
C HIS A 19 11.69 -10.25 -15.15
N ALA A 20 12.29 -11.43 -14.99
CA ALA A 20 11.67 -12.53 -14.26
C ALA A 20 11.35 -12.14 -12.82
N GLY A 21 12.30 -11.52 -12.10
CA GLY A 21 12.10 -11.02 -10.74
C GLY A 21 11.06 -9.90 -10.67
N TYR A 22 11.09 -8.96 -11.62
CA TYR A 22 10.13 -7.87 -11.70
C TYR A 22 8.71 -8.38 -11.97
N HIS A 23 8.53 -9.30 -12.94
CA HIS A 23 7.23 -9.89 -13.24
C HIS A 23 6.73 -10.75 -12.08
N TRP A 24 7.60 -11.48 -11.39
CA TRP A 24 7.21 -12.22 -10.18
C TRP A 24 6.62 -11.31 -9.09
N ARG A 25 7.15 -10.09 -8.93
CA ARG A 25 6.67 -9.09 -7.95
C ARG A 25 5.48 -8.26 -8.41
N ASN A 26 5.30 -8.05 -9.72
CA ASN A 26 4.44 -6.98 -10.21
C ASN A 26 3.40 -7.42 -11.26
N ASN A 27 3.53 -8.62 -11.83
CA ASN A 27 2.64 -9.06 -12.90
C ASN A 27 1.26 -9.48 -12.34
N GLY A 28 0.20 -9.08 -13.04
CA GLY A 28 -1.18 -9.44 -12.78
C GLY A 28 -1.66 -10.73 -13.45
N HIS A 29 -0.80 -11.42 -14.21
CA HIS A 29 -1.19 -12.61 -14.96
C HIS A 29 -1.78 -13.68 -14.03
N PRO A 30 -2.99 -14.22 -14.31
CA PRO A 30 -3.68 -15.14 -13.41
C PRO A 30 -2.87 -16.38 -13.04
N LEU A 31 -2.15 -16.98 -14.02
CA LEU A 31 -1.32 -18.16 -13.76
C LEU A 31 -0.16 -17.85 -12.81
N LEU A 32 0.55 -16.73 -13.02
CA LEU A 32 1.67 -16.34 -12.14
C LEU A 32 1.17 -16.00 -10.74
N THR A 33 0.04 -15.31 -10.64
CA THR A 33 -0.62 -15.00 -9.37
C THR A 33 -1.02 -16.28 -8.62
N ARG A 34 -1.58 -17.28 -9.32
CA ARG A 34 -1.93 -18.58 -8.73
C ARG A 34 -0.70 -19.35 -8.26
N VAL A 35 0.34 -19.43 -9.08
CA VAL A 35 1.62 -20.07 -8.72
C VAL A 35 2.24 -19.40 -7.50
N ARG A 36 2.27 -18.06 -7.46
CA ARG A 36 2.76 -17.30 -6.31
C ARG A 36 1.92 -17.56 -5.06
N ALA A 37 0.60 -17.58 -5.17
CA ALA A 37 -0.29 -17.84 -4.03
C ALA A 37 -0.07 -19.25 -3.45
N VAL A 38 0.14 -20.26 -4.31
CA VAL A 38 0.51 -21.62 -3.87
C VAL A 38 1.87 -21.60 -3.18
N TRP A 39 2.88 -21.00 -3.80
CA TRP A 39 4.24 -20.89 -3.26
C TRP A 39 4.27 -20.26 -1.86
N ASP A 40 3.55 -19.16 -1.70
CA ASP A 40 3.41 -18.37 -0.48
C ASP A 40 2.59 -19.08 0.62
N SER A 41 1.91 -20.18 0.28
CA SER A 41 1.03 -20.94 1.19
C SER A 41 1.55 -22.33 1.57
N ARG A 42 2.79 -22.68 1.19
CA ARG A 42 3.31 -24.04 1.43
C ARG A 42 3.59 -24.27 2.91
N GLY A 43 3.18 -25.44 3.42
CA GLY A 43 3.33 -25.79 4.84
C GLY A 43 4.79 -25.87 5.33
N GLY A 44 5.70 -26.34 4.48
CA GLY A 44 7.13 -26.43 4.78
C GLY A 44 7.94 -25.16 4.54
N ALA A 45 7.32 -24.08 4.04
CA ALA A 45 8.02 -22.81 3.88
C ALA A 45 8.31 -22.19 5.25
N VAL A 46 9.47 -21.56 5.39
CA VAL A 46 9.87 -20.82 6.58
C VAL A 46 9.54 -19.34 6.38
N PHE A 47 8.91 -18.75 7.38
CA PHE A 47 8.45 -17.38 7.38
C PHE A 47 9.04 -16.61 8.55
N PRO A 48 9.32 -15.30 8.39
CA PRO A 48 9.68 -14.47 9.53
C PRO A 48 8.57 -14.43 10.57
N SER A 49 8.98 -14.34 11.83
CA SER A 49 8.12 -14.15 12.98
C SER A 49 8.78 -13.13 13.90
N VAL A 50 8.24 -11.92 13.96
CA VAL A 50 8.84 -10.79 14.66
C VAL A 50 7.89 -10.32 15.75
N ARG A 51 8.41 -10.20 16.97
CA ARG A 51 7.77 -9.47 18.06
C ARG A 51 8.31 -8.05 18.08
N SER A 52 7.42 -7.06 18.18
CA SER A 52 7.76 -5.64 18.24
C SER A 52 7.17 -5.02 19.52
N ASP A 53 8.05 -4.72 20.46
CA ASP A 53 7.71 -4.11 21.76
C ASP A 53 7.93 -2.60 21.69
N LEU A 54 6.91 -1.82 22.06
CA LEU A 54 6.99 -0.36 22.15
C LEU A 54 5.88 0.19 23.05
N GLY A 55 6.26 0.85 24.15
CA GLY A 55 5.32 1.32 25.17
C GLY A 55 4.53 0.14 25.79
N GLU A 56 3.24 0.36 26.03
CA GLU A 56 2.34 -0.61 26.67
C GLU A 56 1.67 -1.61 25.70
N VAL A 57 2.01 -1.54 24.41
CA VAL A 57 1.44 -2.41 23.39
C VAL A 57 2.56 -3.17 22.69
N SER A 58 2.42 -4.49 22.60
CA SER A 58 3.29 -5.37 21.81
C SER A 58 2.54 -5.88 20.57
N VAL A 59 3.20 -5.86 19.41
CA VAL A 59 2.64 -6.34 18.14
C VAL A 59 3.53 -7.46 17.59
N GLY A 60 2.95 -8.63 17.36
CA GLY A 60 3.58 -9.76 16.69
C GLY A 60 3.18 -9.82 15.23
N TYR A 61 4.15 -10.01 14.33
CA TYR A 61 3.90 -10.34 12.93
C TYR A 61 4.53 -11.68 12.57
N SER A 62 3.77 -12.58 11.95
CA SER A 62 4.31 -13.82 11.40
C SER A 62 3.77 -14.07 9.99
N GLY A 63 4.60 -14.53 9.07
CA GLY A 63 4.17 -14.93 7.73
C GLY A 63 4.92 -14.23 6.61
N LEU A 64 4.22 -13.89 5.52
CA LEU A 64 4.84 -13.37 4.29
C LEU A 64 5.77 -12.18 4.56
N SER A 65 6.98 -12.18 4.02
CA SER A 65 7.98 -11.15 4.33
C SER A 65 7.51 -9.74 3.97
N GLU A 66 6.64 -9.60 2.96
CA GLU A 66 6.12 -8.30 2.56
C GLU A 66 5.34 -7.58 3.68
N GLY A 67 4.68 -8.30 4.59
CA GLY A 67 3.96 -7.66 5.70
C GLY A 67 4.83 -7.14 6.84
N LEU A 68 6.12 -7.51 6.92
CA LEU A 68 7.05 -6.83 7.82
C LEU A 68 7.14 -5.34 7.45
N ALA A 69 7.27 -5.07 6.16
CA ALA A 69 7.32 -3.73 5.62
C ALA A 69 5.91 -3.08 5.58
N TYR A 70 4.94 -3.74 4.96
CA TYR A 70 3.60 -3.15 4.75
C TYR A 70 2.68 -3.23 5.97
N THR A 71 3.07 -3.81 7.10
CA THR A 71 2.16 -3.93 8.23
C THR A 71 2.85 -3.68 9.55
N LEU A 72 3.87 -4.47 9.89
CA LEU A 72 4.55 -4.30 11.17
C LEU A 72 5.16 -2.91 11.31
N GLU A 73 5.93 -2.47 10.30
CA GLU A 73 6.53 -1.12 10.30
C GLU A 73 5.49 0.00 10.39
N PHE A 74 4.30 -0.17 9.80
CA PHE A 74 3.22 0.80 9.97
C PHE A 74 2.75 0.85 11.44
N THR A 75 2.51 -0.31 12.07
CA THR A 75 2.10 -0.36 13.48
C THR A 75 3.17 0.21 14.42
N GLU A 76 4.45 0.05 14.08
CA GLU A 76 5.55 0.68 14.80
C GLU A 76 5.51 2.19 14.64
N LEU A 77 5.49 2.71 13.41
CA LEU A 77 5.43 4.16 13.15
C LEU A 77 4.28 4.86 13.89
N ARG A 78 3.11 4.20 14.03
CA ARG A 78 1.98 4.75 14.77
C ARG A 78 2.22 4.81 16.29
N ARG A 79 2.91 3.80 16.84
CA ARG A 79 3.30 3.77 18.25
C ARG A 79 4.50 4.70 18.54
N GLU A 80 5.49 4.76 17.65
CA GLU A 80 6.67 5.65 17.74
C GLU A 80 6.24 7.13 17.77
N GLN A 81 5.20 7.50 17.00
CA GLN A 81 4.62 8.85 17.04
C GLN A 81 4.00 9.22 18.39
N ALA A 82 3.53 8.24 19.16
CA ALA A 82 2.94 8.47 20.48
C ALA A 82 4.00 8.55 21.59
N THR A 83 5.05 7.72 21.52
CA THR A 83 6.05 7.61 22.61
C THR A 83 7.35 8.37 22.36
N LYS A 84 7.67 8.74 21.11
CA LYS A 84 8.99 9.23 20.66
C LYS A 84 10.14 8.24 20.84
N GLU A 85 9.84 6.99 21.18
CA GLU A 85 10.80 5.88 21.27
C GLU A 85 10.75 5.02 20.01
N SER A 86 11.81 4.26 19.74
CA SER A 86 11.86 3.29 18.65
C SER A 86 11.43 1.91 19.13
N ALA A 87 10.73 1.15 18.28
CA ALA A 87 10.30 -0.19 18.64
C ALA A 87 11.49 -1.16 18.76
N ARG A 88 11.47 -2.02 19.78
CA ARG A 88 12.43 -3.12 19.93
C ARG A 88 11.89 -4.37 19.26
N ARG A 89 12.64 -4.91 18.29
CA ARG A 89 12.28 -6.15 17.59
C ARG A 89 13.00 -7.36 18.18
N THR A 90 12.26 -8.44 18.38
CA THR A 90 12.78 -9.79 18.62
C THR A 90 12.42 -10.66 17.43
N GLU A 91 13.42 -11.17 16.72
CA GLU A 91 13.25 -11.94 15.50
C GLU A 91 13.23 -13.44 15.75
N GLY A 92 12.46 -14.14 14.94
CA GLY A 92 12.34 -15.58 14.93
C GLY A 92 11.75 -16.06 13.61
N GLN A 93 11.49 -17.36 13.53
CA GLN A 93 10.96 -18.00 12.34
C GLN A 93 9.86 -18.98 12.70
N VAL A 94 8.90 -19.14 11.79
CA VAL A 94 7.84 -20.14 11.89
C VAL A 94 7.62 -20.83 10.55
N THR A 95 7.17 -22.07 10.57
CA THR A 95 6.79 -22.79 9.35
C THR A 95 5.37 -22.42 8.91
N GLY A 96 5.05 -22.65 7.63
CA GLY A 96 3.70 -22.47 7.11
C GLY A 96 2.65 -23.31 7.83
N GLY A 97 3.03 -24.48 8.35
CA GLY A 97 2.18 -25.28 9.23
C GLY A 97 1.90 -24.58 10.57
N GLN A 98 2.92 -23.99 11.18
CA GLN A 98 2.79 -23.25 12.45
C GLN A 98 1.95 -21.97 12.31
N LEU A 99 1.95 -21.32 11.14
CA LEU A 99 1.08 -20.15 10.87
C LEU A 99 -0.42 -20.43 11.05
N ARG A 100 -0.83 -21.70 11.01
CA ARG A 100 -2.23 -22.13 11.19
C ARG A 100 -2.63 -22.28 12.66
N SER A 101 -1.68 -22.20 13.59
CA SER A 101 -1.89 -22.46 15.00
C SER A 101 -1.54 -21.21 15.81
N PRO A 102 -2.53 -20.42 16.26
CA PRO A 102 -2.27 -19.22 17.06
C PRO A 102 -1.33 -19.45 18.26
N ALA A 103 -1.43 -20.60 18.94
CA ALA A 103 -0.56 -20.96 20.06
C ALA A 103 0.95 -21.04 19.73
N ARG A 104 1.34 -21.07 18.44
CA ARG A 104 2.75 -21.10 17.99
C ARG A 104 3.27 -19.73 17.56
N LEU A 105 2.41 -18.71 17.55
CA LEU A 105 2.76 -17.34 17.15
C LEU A 105 3.26 -16.53 18.36
N PRO A 106 4.04 -15.45 18.14
CA PRO A 106 4.59 -14.62 19.22
C PRO A 106 3.53 -14.19 20.24
N ASP A 107 3.86 -14.32 21.52
CA ASP A 107 2.94 -13.99 22.60
C ASP A 107 2.81 -12.47 22.83
N THR A 108 2.04 -11.81 21.98
CA THR A 108 1.91 -10.35 21.92
C THR A 108 0.46 -9.91 22.04
N ASP A 109 0.22 -8.63 22.30
CA ASP A 109 -1.13 -8.10 22.55
C ASP A 109 -1.97 -8.11 21.29
N ILE A 110 -1.33 -7.80 20.16
CA ILE A 110 -1.91 -7.91 18.83
C ILE A 110 -1.04 -8.84 17.99
N VAL A 111 -1.65 -9.86 17.40
CA VAL A 111 -1.00 -10.81 16.49
C VAL A 111 -1.52 -10.62 15.08
N ILE A 112 -0.59 -10.47 14.14
CA ILE A 112 -0.87 -10.29 12.72
C ILE A 112 -0.23 -11.44 11.95
N VAL A 113 -1.04 -12.19 11.20
CA VAL A 113 -0.55 -13.26 10.33
C VAL A 113 -0.71 -12.86 8.87
N GLY A 114 0.40 -12.66 8.16
CA GLY A 114 0.39 -12.43 6.72
C GLY A 114 0.38 -13.74 5.95
N THR A 115 -0.71 -14.06 5.27
CA THR A 115 -0.90 -15.34 4.55
C THR A 115 -1.86 -15.20 3.36
N SER A 116 -2.26 -16.31 2.74
CA SER A 116 -3.28 -16.29 1.69
C SER A 116 -4.70 -16.12 2.25
N ALA A 117 -5.62 -15.61 1.44
CA ALA A 117 -7.01 -15.43 1.85
C ALA A 117 -7.67 -16.72 2.38
N ALA A 118 -7.38 -17.86 1.75
CA ALA A 118 -7.91 -19.15 2.18
C ALA A 118 -7.36 -19.59 3.55
N HIS A 119 -6.11 -19.26 3.89
CA HIS A 119 -5.58 -19.55 5.22
C HIS A 119 -6.10 -18.58 6.27
N ALA A 120 -6.12 -17.28 5.97
CA ALA A 120 -6.59 -16.28 6.91
C ALA A 120 -8.03 -16.56 7.37
N ARG A 121 -8.93 -16.95 6.45
CA ARG A 121 -10.32 -17.30 6.76
C ARG A 121 -10.51 -18.59 7.56
N ARG A 122 -9.49 -19.43 7.69
CA ARG A 122 -9.51 -20.66 8.51
C ARG A 122 -8.98 -20.43 9.92
N LEU A 123 -8.37 -19.28 10.19
CA LEU A 123 -7.96 -18.91 11.55
C LEU A 123 -9.17 -18.52 12.38
N PRO A 124 -9.09 -18.62 13.72
CA PRO A 124 -10.20 -18.29 14.61
C PRO A 124 -10.74 -16.88 14.37
N ALA A 125 -12.07 -16.74 14.41
CA ALA A 125 -12.74 -15.47 14.11
C ALA A 125 -12.82 -14.53 15.33
N GLY A 126 -12.73 -15.06 16.56
CA GLY A 126 -12.81 -14.28 17.80
C GLY A 126 -11.79 -13.14 17.85
N SER A 127 -12.24 -11.94 18.23
CA SER A 127 -11.43 -10.71 18.33
C SER A 127 -10.50 -10.49 17.13
N SER A 128 -10.94 -10.84 15.93
CA SER A 128 -10.10 -10.82 14.73
C SER A 128 -10.80 -10.22 13.52
N LEU A 129 -9.97 -9.77 12.57
CA LEU A 129 -10.36 -9.24 11.28
C LEU A 129 -9.53 -9.87 10.17
N ILE A 130 -10.16 -10.13 9.03
CA ILE A 130 -9.46 -10.45 7.79
C ILE A 130 -9.24 -9.14 7.05
N VAL A 131 -7.98 -8.75 6.87
CA VAL A 131 -7.60 -7.45 6.34
C VAL A 131 -6.80 -7.67 5.05
N PRO A 132 -7.05 -6.93 3.95
CA PRO A 132 -6.20 -7.01 2.77
C PRO A 132 -4.79 -6.50 3.11
N MET A 133 -3.75 -7.20 2.66
CA MET A 133 -2.38 -6.76 2.94
C MET A 133 -2.07 -5.40 2.31
N ARG A 134 -2.65 -5.13 1.13
CA ARG A 134 -2.59 -3.84 0.43
C ARG A 134 -3.90 -3.63 -0.34
N VAL A 135 -4.21 -2.37 -0.62
CA VAL A 135 -5.31 -1.98 -1.52
C VAL A 135 -4.79 -0.98 -2.54
N HIS A 136 -5.22 -1.08 -3.81
CA HIS A 136 -4.87 -0.16 -4.89
C HIS A 136 -5.92 0.93 -5.07
N PHE A 137 -5.50 2.06 -5.63
CA PHE A 137 -6.36 3.19 -6.00
C PHE A 137 -6.32 3.35 -7.51
N VAL A 138 -7.45 3.11 -8.16
CA VAL A 138 -7.56 3.15 -9.61
C VAL A 138 -8.54 4.20 -10.07
N VAL A 139 -8.24 4.89 -11.16
CA VAL A 139 -9.17 5.73 -11.88
C VAL A 139 -9.59 4.97 -13.12
N ASP A 140 -10.88 4.64 -13.23
CA ASP A 140 -11.45 4.10 -14.46
C ASP A 140 -11.76 5.27 -15.40
N LEU A 141 -11.35 5.18 -16.67
CA LEU A 141 -11.33 6.32 -17.61
C LEU A 141 -12.28 6.13 -18.81
N ASP A 142 -13.08 5.07 -18.81
CA ASP A 142 -14.00 4.70 -19.90
C ASP A 142 -15.09 5.76 -20.15
N ASP A 143 -15.41 6.60 -19.15
CA ASP A 143 -16.47 7.61 -19.23
C ASP A 143 -16.01 8.97 -19.80
N GLY A 144 -14.75 9.07 -20.25
CA GLY A 144 -14.16 10.29 -20.80
C GLY A 144 -13.64 11.30 -19.76
N PRO A 145 -12.88 12.33 -20.20
CA PRO A 145 -12.16 13.27 -19.32
C PRO A 145 -13.06 14.03 -18.34
N GLU A 146 -14.21 14.53 -18.80
CA GLU A 146 -15.12 15.35 -18.00
C GLU A 146 -15.73 14.55 -16.84
N ALA A 147 -16.14 13.31 -17.09
CA ALA A 147 -16.67 12.43 -16.07
C ALA A 147 -15.61 12.06 -15.02
N VAL A 148 -14.38 11.83 -15.46
CA VAL A 148 -13.24 11.57 -14.57
C VAL A 148 -12.94 12.77 -13.68
N HIS A 149 -12.88 13.97 -14.25
CA HIS A 149 -12.71 15.19 -13.47
C HIS A 149 -13.87 15.40 -12.49
N ARG A 150 -15.13 15.10 -12.88
CA ARG A 150 -16.29 15.19 -11.98
C ARG A 150 -16.17 14.28 -10.74
N ARG A 151 -15.45 13.15 -10.84
CA ARG A 151 -15.19 12.24 -9.71
C ARG A 151 -14.10 12.73 -8.74
N ILE A 152 -13.19 13.60 -9.18
CA ILE A 152 -12.22 14.24 -8.28
C ILE A 152 -12.97 15.09 -7.26
N SER A 153 -12.58 15.05 -5.99
CA SER A 153 -13.28 15.80 -4.94
C SER A 153 -13.34 17.29 -5.26
N LYS A 154 -14.48 17.95 -5.01
CA LYS A 154 -14.70 19.37 -5.31
C LYS A 154 -13.57 20.25 -4.75
N ARG A 155 -13.21 20.04 -3.49
CA ARG A 155 -12.12 20.77 -2.81
C ARG A 155 -10.76 20.57 -3.51
N GLU A 156 -10.44 19.36 -3.93
CA GLU A 156 -9.19 19.08 -4.65
C GLU A 156 -9.18 19.76 -6.03
N ARG A 157 -10.30 19.75 -6.75
CA ARG A 157 -10.43 20.46 -8.04
C ARG A 157 -10.24 21.97 -7.89
N GLU A 158 -10.89 22.58 -6.90
CA GLU A 158 -10.79 24.02 -6.63
C GLU A 158 -9.37 24.41 -6.23
N GLN A 159 -8.76 23.63 -5.33
CA GLN A 159 -7.37 23.81 -4.93
C GLN A 159 -6.43 23.73 -6.13
N PHE A 160 -6.54 22.67 -6.95
CA PHE A 160 -5.70 22.49 -8.13
C PHE A 160 -5.92 23.59 -9.16
N SER A 161 -7.17 23.99 -9.41
CA SER A 161 -7.47 25.07 -10.36
C SER A 161 -6.84 26.39 -9.94
N ARG A 162 -6.89 26.73 -8.65
CA ARG A 162 -6.23 27.93 -8.11
C ARG A 162 -4.71 27.87 -8.28
N ILE A 163 -4.10 26.74 -7.91
CA ILE A 163 -2.65 26.55 -8.02
C ILE A 163 -2.21 26.59 -9.49
N ARG A 164 -2.92 25.89 -10.38
CA ARG A 164 -2.63 25.86 -11.82
C ARG A 164 -2.66 27.24 -12.46
N ARG A 165 -3.52 28.17 -12.01
CA ARG A 165 -3.52 29.55 -12.52
C ARG A 165 -2.31 30.37 -12.06
N ALA A 166 -1.70 30.00 -10.93
CA ALA A 166 -0.54 30.70 -10.38
C ALA A 166 0.79 30.20 -10.95
N HIS A 167 0.80 29.09 -11.69
CA HIS A 167 2.02 28.47 -12.20
C HIS A 167 1.93 28.18 -13.70
N ARG A 168 3.02 28.41 -14.43
CA ARG A 168 3.13 28.03 -15.84
C ARG A 168 3.71 26.63 -15.94
N TRP A 169 2.84 25.64 -15.80
CA TRP A 169 3.23 24.23 -15.90
C TRP A 169 3.09 23.67 -17.32
N SER A 170 4.07 22.88 -17.75
CA SER A 170 3.96 21.98 -18.91
C SER A 170 4.08 20.52 -18.47
N TRP A 171 3.46 19.63 -19.26
CA TRP A 171 3.43 18.20 -18.97
C TRP A 171 3.68 17.41 -20.25
N ASP A 172 4.84 16.79 -20.32
CA ASP A 172 5.36 16.20 -21.55
C ASP A 172 5.91 14.79 -21.32
N LEU A 173 6.06 14.03 -22.41
CA LEU A 173 6.75 12.74 -22.41
C LEU A 173 8.23 12.96 -22.74
N ASP A 174 9.10 12.21 -22.07
CA ASP A 174 10.54 12.21 -22.38
C ASP A 174 11.02 10.76 -22.36
N SER A 175 11.58 10.29 -23.46
CA SER A 175 12.08 8.92 -23.64
C SER A 175 13.62 8.86 -23.67
N SER A 176 14.30 9.94 -23.30
CA SER A 176 15.77 9.99 -23.29
C SER A 176 16.35 9.19 -22.11
N PRO A 177 17.33 8.31 -22.35
CA PRO A 177 18.05 7.61 -21.27
C PRO A 177 18.72 8.57 -20.28
N GLU A 178 19.19 9.73 -20.76
CA GLU A 178 19.84 10.75 -19.96
C GLU A 178 18.86 11.36 -18.95
N TRP A 179 17.63 11.64 -19.39
CA TRP A 179 16.59 12.10 -18.48
C TRP A 179 16.21 11.02 -17.47
N PHE A 180 16.19 9.74 -17.84
CA PHE A 180 15.92 8.67 -16.87
C PHE A 180 16.91 8.72 -15.70
N ASP A 181 18.21 8.90 -16.00
CA ASP A 181 19.23 8.96 -14.96
C ASP A 181 19.03 10.14 -14.02
N VAL A 182 18.82 11.33 -14.60
CA VAL A 182 18.54 12.55 -13.84
C VAL A 182 17.27 12.38 -13.00
N PHE A 183 16.18 11.89 -13.59
CA PHE A 183 14.93 11.65 -12.89
C PHE A 183 15.11 10.67 -11.72
N TYR A 184 15.80 9.55 -11.94
CA TYR A 184 15.96 8.54 -10.90
C TYR A 184 16.79 9.08 -9.73
N ASP A 185 17.95 9.69 -10.02
CA ASP A 185 18.92 10.09 -9.00
C ASP A 185 18.57 11.40 -8.31
N ARG A 186 18.00 12.36 -9.05
CA ARG A 186 17.68 13.70 -8.51
C ARG A 186 16.22 13.90 -8.16
N TYR A 187 15.29 13.11 -8.67
CA TYR A 187 13.87 13.34 -8.43
C TYR A 187 13.28 12.23 -7.58
N TYR A 188 13.27 11.00 -8.11
CA TYR A 188 12.60 9.87 -7.47
C TYR A 188 13.24 9.47 -6.15
N ARG A 189 14.54 9.10 -6.16
CA ARG A 189 15.21 8.60 -4.96
C ARG A 189 15.23 9.64 -3.83
N PRO A 190 15.59 10.92 -4.05
CA PRO A 190 15.52 11.93 -2.98
C PRO A 190 14.10 12.13 -2.45
N THR A 191 13.08 12.08 -3.32
CA THR A 191 11.68 12.17 -2.89
C THR A 191 11.29 11.01 -1.97
N MET A 192 11.72 9.78 -2.27
CA MET A 192 11.45 8.61 -1.43
C MET A 192 12.20 8.69 -0.10
N PHE A 193 13.47 9.07 -0.14
CA PHE A 193 14.30 9.21 1.06
C PHE A 193 13.74 10.29 1.99
N ARG A 194 13.34 11.45 1.50
CA ARG A 194 12.74 12.49 2.36
C ARG A 194 11.41 12.06 3.01
N ARG A 195 10.65 11.18 2.35
CA ARG A 195 9.35 10.70 2.88
C ARG A 195 9.46 9.56 3.86
N HIS A 196 10.43 8.68 3.63
CA HIS A 196 10.49 7.37 4.28
C HIS A 196 11.80 7.16 5.04
N GLY A 197 12.76 8.07 4.91
CA GLY A 197 14.10 7.96 5.50
C GLY A 197 14.78 6.66 5.07
N THR A 198 15.37 5.98 6.05
CA THR A 198 16.00 4.66 5.88
C THR A 198 15.01 3.54 5.59
N ARG A 199 13.71 3.79 5.71
CA ARG A 199 12.63 2.84 5.40
C ARG A 199 12.10 2.98 3.97
N GLU A 200 12.81 3.73 3.12
CA GLU A 200 12.43 3.87 1.72
C GLU A 200 12.38 2.53 0.99
N ARG A 201 11.39 2.38 0.10
CA ARG A 201 11.19 1.18 -0.70
C ARG A 201 11.29 1.59 -2.15
N THR A 202 12.49 1.50 -2.69
CA THR A 202 12.80 1.89 -4.06
C THR A 202 13.05 0.68 -4.93
N GLU A 203 12.59 0.73 -6.18
CA GLU A 203 12.98 -0.25 -7.19
C GLU A 203 14.41 0.08 -7.62
N ALA A 204 15.33 -0.89 -7.62
CA ALA A 204 16.71 -0.65 -8.03
C ALA A 204 16.81 0.00 -9.42
N LYS A 205 17.76 0.93 -9.59
CA LYS A 205 17.89 1.76 -10.80
C LYS A 205 17.92 0.93 -12.09
N ASP A 206 18.71 -0.13 -12.14
CA ASP A 206 18.81 -0.99 -13.33
C ASP A 206 17.51 -1.73 -13.63
N VAL A 207 16.80 -2.18 -12.59
CA VAL A 207 15.48 -2.81 -12.75
C VAL A 207 14.46 -1.78 -13.23
N ALA A 208 14.48 -0.56 -12.69
CA ALA A 208 13.65 0.53 -13.16
C ALA A 208 13.96 0.88 -14.63
N TYR A 209 15.23 0.92 -15.04
CA TYR A 209 15.61 1.17 -16.42
C TYR A 209 15.09 0.06 -17.34
N GLU A 210 15.49 -1.19 -17.09
CA GLU A 210 15.22 -2.31 -17.99
C GLU A 210 13.74 -2.72 -17.99
N CYS A 211 13.09 -2.74 -16.82
CA CYS A 211 11.73 -3.27 -16.69
C CYS A 211 10.63 -2.21 -16.75
N LEU A 212 10.92 -0.95 -16.41
CA LEU A 212 9.92 0.13 -16.40
C LEU A 212 10.14 1.12 -17.54
N PHE A 213 11.30 1.76 -17.61
CA PHE A 213 11.55 2.86 -18.53
C PHE A 213 11.48 2.43 -19.99
N ARG A 214 12.18 1.36 -20.36
CA ARG A 214 12.26 0.89 -21.75
C ARG A 214 10.93 0.46 -22.37
N THR A 215 9.94 0.13 -21.54
CA THR A 215 8.63 -0.35 -22.00
C THR A 215 7.46 0.51 -21.52
N GLY A 216 7.75 1.53 -20.71
CA GLY A 216 6.76 2.35 -20.03
C GLY A 216 6.59 3.73 -20.66
N ARG A 217 6.13 4.67 -19.81
CA ARG A 217 5.98 6.09 -20.14
C ARG A 217 6.61 6.93 -19.04
N MET A 218 7.58 7.75 -19.43
CA MET A 218 8.23 8.69 -18.52
C MET A 218 7.75 10.10 -18.85
N PHE A 219 7.27 10.77 -17.82
CA PHE A 219 6.66 12.08 -17.89
C PHE A 219 7.50 13.12 -17.17
N VAL A 220 7.46 14.34 -17.67
CA VAL A 220 8.15 15.52 -17.13
C VAL A 220 7.12 16.57 -16.79
N LEU A 221 7.20 17.07 -15.55
CA LEU A 221 6.54 18.29 -15.14
C LEU A 221 7.58 19.41 -15.17
N SER A 222 7.34 20.41 -16.01
CA SER A 222 8.13 21.63 -16.01
C SER A 222 7.34 22.79 -15.43
N GLN A 223 8.01 23.72 -14.75
CA GLN A 223 7.47 24.98 -14.28
C GLN A 223 8.38 26.10 -14.77
N ASP A 224 7.82 27.08 -15.48
CA ASP A 224 8.59 28.22 -16.01
C ASP A 224 9.79 27.80 -16.88
N GLY A 225 9.66 26.69 -17.61
CA GLY A 225 10.70 26.09 -18.45
C GLY A 225 11.66 25.14 -17.73
N GLU A 226 11.65 25.11 -16.39
CA GLU A 226 12.51 24.24 -15.60
C GLU A 226 11.81 22.93 -15.24
N ARG A 227 12.53 21.81 -15.33
CA ARG A 227 12.00 20.50 -14.89
C ARG A 227 11.93 20.48 -13.36
N VAL A 228 10.73 20.28 -12.81
CA VAL A 228 10.49 20.30 -11.34
C VAL A 228 9.94 18.97 -10.81
N GLY A 229 9.47 18.10 -11.70
CA GLY A 229 8.92 16.80 -11.32
C GLY A 229 8.84 15.82 -12.47
N GLY A 230 8.47 14.59 -12.14
CA GLY A 230 8.25 13.56 -13.15
C GLY A 230 7.61 12.29 -12.60
N ALA A 231 7.18 11.45 -13.52
CA ALA A 231 6.62 10.14 -13.21
C ALA A 231 7.11 9.10 -14.21
N LEU A 232 7.48 7.92 -13.72
CA LEU A 232 7.71 6.75 -14.57
C LEU A 232 6.58 5.76 -14.33
N CYS A 233 5.84 5.46 -15.40
CA CYS A 233 4.70 4.56 -15.39
C CYS A 233 5.00 3.29 -16.18
N HIS A 234 4.55 2.15 -15.67
CA HIS A 234 4.41 0.94 -16.47
C HIS A 234 3.19 1.08 -17.39
N TRP A 235 3.32 0.64 -18.65
CA TRP A 235 2.27 0.73 -19.65
C TRP A 235 1.88 -0.66 -20.18
N ASP A 236 0.74 -1.16 -19.72
CA ASP A 236 0.11 -2.35 -20.29
C ASP A 236 -0.78 -1.94 -21.47
N ARG A 237 -0.24 -2.11 -22.68
CA ARG A 237 -0.93 -1.79 -23.94
C ARG A 237 -2.18 -2.63 -24.16
N VAL A 238 -2.17 -3.91 -23.77
CA VAL A 238 -3.26 -4.85 -24.04
C VAL A 238 -4.44 -4.53 -23.13
N GLY A 239 -4.19 -4.39 -21.84
CA GLY A 239 -5.23 -4.00 -20.86
C GLY A 239 -5.60 -2.52 -20.91
N ARG A 240 -4.83 -1.71 -21.66
CA ARG A 240 -4.85 -0.24 -21.67
C ARG A 240 -4.73 0.34 -20.25
N VAL A 241 -3.79 -0.19 -19.46
CA VAL A 241 -3.58 0.20 -18.06
C VAL A 241 -2.26 0.93 -17.90
N LEU A 242 -2.31 2.16 -17.40
CA LEU A 242 -1.14 2.91 -16.99
C LEU A 242 -0.98 2.78 -15.48
N THR A 243 0.16 2.27 -15.01
CA THR A 243 0.42 2.11 -13.58
C THR A 243 1.57 3.01 -13.15
N LEU A 244 1.31 3.94 -12.25
CA LEU A 244 2.32 4.84 -11.70
C LEU A 244 3.31 4.05 -10.83
N ARG A 245 4.60 3.99 -11.21
CA ARG A 245 5.61 3.18 -10.51
C ARG A 245 6.57 4.04 -9.71
N LEU A 246 7.11 5.07 -10.35
CA LEU A 246 8.02 6.00 -9.72
C LEU A 246 7.48 7.42 -9.88
N LEU A 247 7.63 8.21 -8.83
CA LEU A 247 7.14 9.59 -8.77
C LEU A 247 8.10 10.42 -7.93
N GLY A 248 8.54 11.55 -8.46
CA GLY A 248 9.51 12.41 -7.80
C GLY A 248 9.40 13.88 -8.19
N VAL A 249 9.89 14.74 -7.31
CA VAL A 249 10.13 16.17 -7.54
C VAL A 249 11.61 16.47 -7.33
N ALA A 250 12.11 17.54 -7.95
CA ALA A 250 13.54 17.86 -7.93
C ALA A 250 14.08 17.92 -6.49
N ASP A 251 15.15 17.15 -6.26
CA ASP A 251 15.88 16.93 -5.00
C ASP A 251 14.99 16.57 -3.79
N GLY A 252 13.74 16.15 -4.05
CA GLY A 252 12.72 15.89 -3.03
C GLY A 252 12.30 17.13 -2.24
N THR A 253 12.59 18.36 -2.69
CA THR A 253 12.46 19.57 -1.85
C THR A 253 11.02 19.85 -1.40
N GLN A 254 10.86 20.35 -0.17
CA GLN A 254 9.55 20.72 0.40
C GLN A 254 8.88 21.83 -0.42
N GLN A 255 9.66 22.69 -1.09
CA GLN A 255 9.16 23.75 -1.96
C GLN A 255 8.20 23.21 -3.02
N HIS A 256 8.52 22.08 -3.67
CA HIS A 256 7.65 21.48 -4.69
C HIS A 256 6.38 20.81 -4.14
N TYR A 257 6.33 20.55 -2.84
CA TYR A 257 5.10 20.14 -2.16
C TYR A 257 4.21 21.34 -1.87
N SER A 258 4.82 22.41 -1.37
CA SER A 258 4.15 23.66 -1.04
C SER A 258 3.60 24.36 -2.29
N SER A 259 4.32 24.34 -3.41
CA SER A 259 3.85 24.86 -4.70
C SER A 259 2.76 23.98 -5.34
N GLY A 260 2.55 22.77 -4.84
CA GLY A 260 1.59 21.83 -5.40
C GLY A 260 2.08 21.05 -6.63
N ALA A 261 3.34 21.21 -7.06
CA ALA A 261 3.91 20.46 -8.19
C ALA A 261 3.77 18.94 -8.02
N PHE A 262 4.05 18.41 -6.82
CA PHE A 262 3.87 16.97 -6.55
C PHE A 262 2.41 16.51 -6.79
N LYS A 263 1.44 17.37 -6.45
CA LYS A 263 0.01 17.09 -6.63
C LYS A 263 -0.40 17.20 -8.10
N ALA A 264 0.17 18.18 -8.81
CA ALA A 264 -0.10 18.44 -10.21
C ALA A 264 0.16 17.20 -11.09
N ILE A 265 1.20 16.43 -10.77
CA ILE A 265 1.51 15.18 -11.47
C ILE A 265 0.32 14.21 -11.50
N TYR A 266 -0.46 14.09 -10.43
CA TYR A 266 -1.65 13.22 -10.42
C TYR A 266 -2.74 13.75 -11.36
N HIS A 267 -3.02 15.06 -11.34
CA HIS A 267 -4.01 15.67 -12.22
C HIS A 267 -3.61 15.55 -13.69
N PHE A 268 -2.33 15.79 -14.00
CA PHE A 268 -1.81 15.68 -15.36
C PHE A 268 -1.75 14.23 -15.85
N LEU A 269 -1.42 13.26 -14.99
CA LEU A 269 -1.53 11.84 -15.34
C LEU A 269 -2.97 11.44 -15.64
N ILE A 270 -3.94 11.92 -14.86
CA ILE A 270 -5.37 11.65 -15.11
C ILE A 270 -5.78 12.24 -16.46
N ASP A 271 -5.50 13.51 -16.70
CA ASP A 271 -5.85 14.22 -17.94
C ASP A 271 -5.20 13.59 -19.17
N TRP A 272 -3.90 13.31 -19.09
CA TRP A 272 -3.17 12.62 -20.15
C TRP A 272 -3.78 11.24 -20.42
N SER A 273 -4.05 10.46 -19.38
CA SER A 273 -4.59 9.11 -19.52
C SER A 273 -5.97 9.14 -20.19
N ALA A 274 -6.84 10.04 -19.76
CA ALA A 274 -8.18 10.19 -20.33
C ALA A 274 -8.16 10.57 -21.82
N ARG A 275 -7.17 11.36 -22.26
CA ARG A 275 -7.02 11.77 -23.67
C ARG A 275 -6.26 10.77 -24.55
N ASN A 276 -5.51 9.84 -23.96
CA ASN A 276 -4.62 8.94 -24.69
C ASN A 276 -5.09 7.48 -24.70
N GLY A 277 -6.41 7.26 -24.60
CA GLY A 277 -7.01 5.92 -24.73
C GLY A 277 -6.60 4.95 -23.62
N VAL A 278 -6.13 5.45 -22.48
CA VAL A 278 -5.91 4.65 -21.28
C VAL A 278 -7.28 4.31 -20.70
N ARG A 279 -7.54 3.02 -20.46
CA ARG A 279 -8.77 2.55 -19.82
C ARG A 279 -8.73 2.73 -18.32
N ARG A 280 -7.56 2.50 -17.70
CA ARG A 280 -7.38 2.59 -16.26
C ARG A 280 -6.02 3.18 -15.89
N LEU A 281 -6.03 4.12 -14.96
CA LEU A 281 -4.83 4.63 -14.30
C LEU A 281 -4.75 4.05 -12.88
N ASP A 282 -3.70 3.29 -12.58
CA ASP A 282 -3.46 2.70 -11.26
C ASP A 282 -2.37 3.48 -10.50
N PHE A 283 -2.75 4.15 -9.42
CA PHE A 283 -1.83 4.86 -8.54
C PHE A 283 -1.09 3.96 -7.55
N GLN A 284 -1.24 2.65 -7.68
CA GLN A 284 -0.69 1.61 -6.82
C GLN A 284 -1.21 1.60 -5.39
N GLY A 285 -0.77 0.55 -4.69
CA GLY A 285 -1.28 0.22 -3.39
C GLY A 285 -0.77 1.07 -2.23
N THR A 286 -1.58 1.11 -1.19
CA THR A 286 -1.21 1.52 0.16
C THR A 286 -1.70 0.43 1.12
N GLU A 287 -1.20 0.47 2.34
CA GLU A 287 -1.64 -0.33 3.47
C GLU A 287 -3.12 -0.05 3.77
N PRO A 288 -3.87 -1.00 4.33
CA PRO A 288 -5.33 -0.91 4.50
C PRO A 288 -5.77 0.06 5.61
N PHE A 289 -4.86 0.82 6.21
CA PHE A 289 -5.19 1.72 7.32
C PHE A 289 -5.69 3.08 6.80
N LEU A 290 -6.86 3.49 7.26
CA LEU A 290 -7.45 4.77 6.88
C LEU A 290 -6.65 5.93 7.46
N SER A 291 -6.02 5.77 8.62
CA SER A 291 -5.15 6.79 9.22
C SER A 291 -3.91 7.11 8.37
N LYS A 292 -3.59 6.30 7.35
CA LYS A 292 -2.44 6.55 6.48
C LYS A 292 -2.68 7.73 5.53
N GLY A 293 -1.79 8.73 5.59
CA GLY A 293 -1.89 9.93 4.75
C GLY A 293 -1.98 9.64 3.24
N THR A 294 -1.28 8.62 2.74
CA THR A 294 -1.35 8.19 1.33
C THR A 294 -2.72 7.63 0.93
N TYR A 295 -3.42 6.94 1.84
CA TYR A 295 -4.81 6.52 1.64
C TYR A 295 -5.70 7.77 1.51
N GLN A 296 -5.62 8.65 2.51
CA GLN A 296 -6.44 9.85 2.60
C GLN A 296 -6.23 10.82 1.42
N TRP A 297 -5.01 10.82 0.89
CA TRP A 297 -4.60 11.58 -0.28
C TRP A 297 -5.17 10.98 -1.57
N LYS A 298 -4.88 9.70 -1.86
CA LYS A 298 -5.24 9.05 -3.13
C LYS A 298 -6.75 8.99 -3.37
N ARG A 299 -7.57 8.82 -2.32
CA ARG A 299 -9.03 8.78 -2.45
C ARG A 299 -9.65 10.06 -3.04
N ARG A 300 -8.95 11.20 -2.95
CA ARG A 300 -9.47 12.51 -3.39
C ARG A 300 -9.48 12.67 -4.92
N PHE A 301 -8.78 11.79 -5.62
CA PHE A 301 -8.61 11.83 -7.08
C PHE A 301 -9.70 11.05 -7.85
N GLY A 302 -10.87 10.87 -7.25
CA GLY A 302 -11.96 10.11 -7.88
C GLY A 302 -11.62 8.64 -8.07
N THR A 303 -10.76 8.11 -7.20
CA THR A 303 -10.25 6.75 -7.30
C THR A 303 -11.21 5.76 -6.67
N ARG A 304 -11.28 4.58 -7.26
CA ARG A 304 -11.89 3.39 -6.69
C ARG A 304 -10.83 2.56 -5.97
N VAL A 305 -11.15 2.13 -4.76
CA VAL A 305 -10.31 1.21 -3.97
C VAL A 305 -10.56 -0.20 -4.47
N ILE A 306 -9.49 -0.93 -4.79
CA ILE A 306 -9.59 -2.32 -5.25
C ILE A 306 -8.57 -3.20 -4.55
N GLN A 307 -8.85 -4.50 -4.55
CA GLN A 307 -7.81 -5.49 -4.30
C GLN A 307 -6.71 -5.34 -5.38
N PRO A 308 -5.41 -5.43 -5.02
CA PRO A 308 -4.32 -5.30 -5.97
C PRO A 308 -4.46 -6.27 -7.15
N PRO A 309 -4.34 -5.81 -8.41
CA PRO A 309 -4.44 -6.66 -9.60
C PRO A 309 -3.12 -7.42 -9.87
N ASN A 310 -2.49 -7.95 -8.81
CA ASN A 310 -1.25 -8.71 -8.84
C ASN A 310 -1.24 -9.71 -7.68
N HIS A 311 -0.08 -10.30 -7.38
CA HIS A 311 0.02 -11.31 -6.32
C HIS A 311 -0.43 -10.83 -4.92
N PHE A 312 -0.49 -9.51 -4.65
CA PHE A 312 -1.03 -9.01 -3.38
C PHE A 312 -2.55 -9.19 -3.28
N GLY A 313 -3.28 -9.30 -4.39
CA GLY A 313 -4.74 -9.47 -4.41
C GLY A 313 -5.22 -10.72 -3.66
N ALA A 314 -4.37 -11.74 -3.54
CA ALA A 314 -4.65 -12.97 -2.80
C ALA A 314 -4.09 -12.98 -1.37
N LYS A 315 -3.35 -11.94 -0.96
CA LYS A 315 -2.69 -11.85 0.35
C LYS A 315 -3.60 -11.17 1.38
N ARG A 316 -3.72 -11.77 2.55
CA ARG A 316 -4.48 -11.26 3.69
C ARG A 316 -3.62 -11.21 4.94
N LEU A 317 -4.06 -10.37 5.84
CA LEU A 317 -3.63 -10.32 7.22
C LEU A 317 -4.79 -10.88 8.05
N TRP A 318 -4.52 -11.88 8.88
CA TRP A 318 -5.39 -12.16 10.02
C TRP A 318 -4.90 -11.28 11.17
N PHE A 319 -5.66 -10.25 11.48
CA PHE A 319 -5.36 -9.26 12.52
C PHE A 319 -6.17 -9.64 13.75
N HIS A 320 -5.52 -10.10 14.82
CA HIS A 320 -6.19 -10.63 16.00
C HIS A 320 -5.68 -9.96 17.27
N VAL A 321 -6.61 -9.62 18.15
CA VAL A 321 -6.34 -8.99 19.43
C VAL A 321 -6.41 -10.04 20.52
N ARG A 322 -5.27 -10.28 21.19
CA ARG A 322 -5.14 -11.30 22.25
C ARG A 322 -5.40 -10.75 23.64
N ARG A 323 -5.04 -9.49 23.88
CA ARG A 323 -5.17 -8.86 25.19
C ARG A 323 -6.04 -7.62 25.08
N ASP A 324 -7.04 -7.56 25.95
CA ASP A 324 -7.85 -6.38 26.15
C ASP A 324 -7.20 -5.50 27.23
N THR A 325 -6.48 -4.46 26.80
CA THR A 325 -5.89 -3.45 27.67
C THR A 325 -6.28 -2.06 27.17
N PRO A 326 -6.29 -1.02 28.04
CA PRO A 326 -6.56 0.36 27.61
C PRO A 326 -5.67 0.81 26.44
N ALA A 327 -4.37 0.50 26.49
CA ALA A 327 -3.44 0.85 25.43
C ALA A 327 -3.73 0.15 24.09
N VAL A 328 -4.19 -1.11 24.11
CA VAL A 328 -4.63 -1.82 22.89
C VAL A 328 -5.90 -1.18 22.34
N ARG A 329 -6.87 -0.84 23.18
CA ARG A 329 -8.10 -0.14 22.79
C ARG A 329 -7.80 1.22 22.16
N ASP A 330 -6.90 2.01 22.76
CA ASP A 330 -6.42 3.28 22.21
C ASP A 330 -5.78 3.09 20.83
N PHE A 331 -4.95 2.06 20.69
CA PHE A 331 -4.33 1.72 19.41
C PHE A 331 -5.36 1.38 18.33
N LEU A 332 -6.38 0.56 18.65
CA LEU A 332 -7.43 0.19 17.70
C LEU A 332 -8.27 1.41 17.29
N ALA A 333 -8.76 2.18 18.26
CA ALA A 333 -9.54 3.39 18.01
C ALA A 333 -8.78 4.40 17.15
N ALA A 334 -7.48 4.60 17.41
CA ALA A 334 -6.64 5.53 16.67
C ALA A 334 -6.31 5.08 15.23
N ASN A 335 -6.55 3.83 14.87
CA ASN A 335 -6.12 3.24 13.60
C ASN A 335 -7.25 2.48 12.88
N PRO A 336 -8.31 3.18 12.45
CA PRO A 336 -9.34 2.55 11.63
C PRO A 336 -8.75 2.02 10.32
N LEU A 337 -9.29 0.91 9.83
CA LEU A 337 -8.73 0.14 8.72
C LEU A 337 -9.80 -0.42 7.80
N LEU A 338 -9.40 -0.92 6.64
CA LEU A 338 -10.25 -1.71 5.75
C LEU A 338 -10.17 -3.20 6.13
N ALA A 339 -11.32 -3.85 6.25
CA ALA A 339 -11.42 -5.30 6.44
C ALA A 339 -12.23 -5.93 5.29
N GLU A 340 -12.20 -7.26 5.21
CA GLU A 340 -13.09 -8.02 4.35
C GLU A 340 -14.37 -8.41 5.09
N THR A 341 -15.50 -8.21 4.44
CA THR A 341 -16.76 -8.84 4.83
C THR A 341 -16.70 -10.35 4.59
N PRO A 342 -17.63 -11.16 5.13
CA PRO A 342 -17.74 -12.58 4.80
C PRO A 342 -17.88 -12.87 3.29
N ARG A 343 -18.38 -11.90 2.51
CA ARG A 343 -18.49 -11.98 1.05
C ARG A 343 -17.22 -11.58 0.30
N GLY A 344 -16.15 -11.22 1.02
CA GLY A 344 -14.88 -10.77 0.44
C GLY A 344 -14.88 -9.33 -0.09
N GLN A 345 -15.91 -8.54 0.25
CA GLN A 345 -15.97 -7.13 -0.08
C GLN A 345 -15.18 -6.29 0.92
N LEU A 346 -14.69 -5.12 0.50
CA LEU A 346 -13.98 -4.21 1.41
C LEU A 346 -15.00 -3.39 2.21
N GLU A 347 -14.86 -3.38 3.53
CA GLU A 347 -15.58 -2.50 4.44
C GLU A 347 -14.59 -1.68 5.28
N ALA A 348 -14.99 -0.48 5.68
CA ALA A 348 -14.24 0.34 6.62
C ALA A 348 -14.62 -0.04 8.05
N VAL A 349 -13.63 -0.22 8.91
CA VAL A 349 -13.82 -0.57 10.32
C VAL A 349 -13.34 0.59 11.19
N TYR A 350 -14.26 1.15 11.96
CA TYR A 350 -13.97 2.13 13.01
C TYR A 350 -14.26 1.49 14.36
N PHE A 351 -13.26 1.48 15.23
CA PHE A 351 -13.41 0.99 16.60
C PHE A 351 -13.88 2.13 17.52
N GLN A 352 -14.73 1.80 18.49
CA GLN A 352 -15.22 2.74 19.48
C GLN A 352 -15.58 2.05 20.81
N ASP A 353 -15.60 2.80 21.89
CA ASP A 353 -16.25 2.47 23.16
C ASP A 353 -16.71 3.77 23.86
N ALA A 354 -17.14 3.68 25.12
CA ALA A 354 -17.61 4.85 25.89
C ALA A 354 -16.54 5.95 26.06
N GLU A 355 -15.25 5.60 26.06
CA GLU A 355 -14.14 6.53 26.25
C GLU A 355 -13.50 6.94 24.91
N ARG A 356 -13.60 6.09 23.89
CA ARG A 356 -12.88 6.20 22.62
C ARG A 356 -13.88 6.37 21.48
N PRO A 357 -14.22 7.59 21.05
CA PRO A 357 -15.09 7.79 19.91
C PRO A 357 -14.42 7.34 18.60
N PRO A 358 -15.20 6.96 17.58
CA PRO A 358 -14.65 6.54 16.30
C PRO A 358 -13.95 7.71 15.59
N ARG A 359 -12.78 7.46 14.99
CA ARG A 359 -11.97 8.46 14.27
C ARG A 359 -12.50 8.79 12.87
N LEU A 360 -13.69 9.40 12.81
CA LEU A 360 -14.44 9.69 11.57
C LEU A 360 -13.79 10.76 10.68
N GLU A 361 -12.80 11.50 11.17
CA GLU A 361 -12.01 12.40 10.33
C GLU A 361 -11.22 11.66 9.25
N TYR A 362 -10.91 10.37 9.47
CA TYR A 362 -10.33 9.49 8.46
C TYR A 362 -11.41 8.92 7.56
N SER A 363 -11.95 9.73 6.65
CA SER A 363 -13.04 9.31 5.76
C SER A 363 -12.73 8.03 4.97
N ALA A 364 -13.63 7.05 5.02
CA ALA A 364 -13.61 5.86 4.19
C ALA A 364 -14.36 6.00 2.86
N LYS A 365 -14.99 7.16 2.62
CA LYS A 365 -15.82 7.39 1.43
C LYS A 365 -14.96 7.31 0.17
N SER A 366 -15.02 6.16 -0.50
CA SER A 366 -14.36 5.89 -1.76
C SER A 366 -15.12 4.75 -2.46
N PRO A 367 -15.37 4.84 -3.77
CA PRO A 367 -15.89 3.69 -4.53
C PRO A 367 -15.06 2.43 -4.26
N GLY A 368 -15.70 1.26 -4.19
CA GLY A 368 -15.05 -0.02 -3.88
C GLY A 368 -14.84 -0.30 -2.39
N VAL A 369 -15.23 0.63 -1.50
CA VAL A 369 -15.49 0.35 -0.08
C VAL A 369 -17.01 0.28 0.10
N GLU A 370 -17.52 -0.93 0.31
CA GLU A 370 -18.97 -1.25 0.23
C GLU A 370 -19.75 -0.79 1.48
N GLY A 371 -19.07 -0.59 2.60
CA GLY A 371 -19.74 -0.26 3.85
C GLY A 371 -18.81 0.32 4.90
N ILE A 372 -19.43 0.85 5.95
CA ILE A 372 -18.78 1.31 7.17
C ILE A 372 -19.35 0.48 8.31
N ARG A 373 -18.47 -0.17 9.08
CA ARG A 373 -18.79 -0.89 10.29
C ARG A 373 -18.19 -0.15 11.49
N HIS A 374 -19.06 0.22 12.42
CA HIS A 374 -18.68 0.66 13.75
C HIS A 374 -18.58 -0.57 14.64
N VAL A 375 -17.42 -0.77 15.24
CA VAL A 375 -17.13 -1.91 16.11
C VAL A 375 -17.02 -1.40 17.53
N ASP A 376 -17.97 -1.82 18.35
CA ASP A 376 -17.92 -1.64 19.80
C ASP A 376 -16.81 -2.55 20.38
N LEU A 377 -15.86 -1.95 21.10
CA LEU A 377 -14.68 -2.66 21.61
C LEU A 377 -15.04 -3.64 22.73
N ASP A 378 -16.06 -3.36 23.54
CA ASP A 378 -16.51 -4.29 24.59
C ASP A 378 -17.08 -5.56 23.96
N ALA A 379 -17.91 -5.41 22.93
CA ALA A 379 -18.45 -6.54 22.18
C ALA A 379 -17.37 -7.28 21.38
N PHE A 380 -16.42 -6.56 20.78
CA PHE A 380 -15.37 -7.15 19.94
C PHE A 380 -14.33 -7.93 20.74
N LEU A 381 -14.00 -7.47 21.94
CA LEU A 381 -12.98 -8.07 22.82
C LEU A 381 -13.57 -9.00 23.88
N ALA A 382 -14.90 -9.10 23.96
CA ALA A 382 -15.59 -10.03 24.85
C ALA A 382 -15.07 -11.46 24.65
N PRO A 383 -14.78 -12.22 25.73
CA PRO A 383 -14.27 -13.58 25.62
C PRO A 383 -15.23 -14.47 24.82
N THR A 384 -14.76 -15.02 23.71
CA THR A 384 -15.56 -15.97 22.94
C THR A 384 -15.44 -17.39 23.54
N ALA A 385 -16.38 -18.27 23.23
CA ALA A 385 -16.29 -19.68 23.61
C ALA A 385 -15.00 -20.35 23.08
N GLN A 386 -14.45 -19.87 21.95
CA GLN A 386 -13.19 -20.34 21.38
C GLN A 386 -11.98 -19.89 22.21
N ASP A 387 -12.00 -18.69 22.82
CA ASP A 387 -10.90 -18.19 23.65
C ASP A 387 -10.75 -18.98 24.96
N ARG A 388 -11.86 -19.55 25.48
CA ARG A 388 -11.83 -20.41 26.67
C ARG A 388 -11.09 -21.74 26.44
N LEU A 389 -11.07 -22.23 25.21
CA LEU A 389 -10.34 -23.45 24.82
C LEU A 389 -8.84 -23.21 24.60
N TYR A 390 -8.43 -21.96 24.36
CA TYR A 390 -7.06 -21.60 23.99
C TYR A 390 -6.20 -21.07 25.14
N ARG A 391 -6.73 -20.96 26.37
CA ARG A 391 -5.89 -20.62 27.53
C ARG A 391 -4.80 -21.69 27.68
N PRO A 392 -3.51 -21.37 27.42
CA PRO A 392 -2.45 -22.32 27.70
C PRO A 392 -2.53 -22.58 29.20
N GLY A 393 -2.72 -23.85 29.56
CA GLY A 393 -2.88 -24.25 30.95
C GLY A 393 -1.81 -23.56 31.77
N ARG A 394 -2.25 -22.76 32.77
CA ARG A 394 -1.37 -22.33 33.86
C ARG A 394 -0.69 -23.61 34.33
N ARG A 395 0.58 -23.82 33.98
CA ARG A 395 1.42 -24.77 34.70
C ARG A 395 1.35 -24.27 36.14
N LYS A 396 0.66 -25.02 36.99
CA LYS A 396 0.78 -24.86 38.43
C LYS A 396 2.28 -25.00 38.70
N LEU A 397 2.89 -23.90 39.13
CA LEU A 397 4.20 -23.93 39.78
C LEU A 397 4.08 -24.75 41.05
#